data_AF-A0A9E3HTX9-F1
#
_entry.id   AF-A0A9E3HTX9-F1
#
_cell.length_a   1.000
_cell.length_b   1.000
_cell.length_c   1.000
_cell.angle_alpha   90.00
_cell.angle_beta   90.00
_cell.angle_gamma   90.00
#
_symmetry.space_group_name_H-M   'P 1'
#
loop_
_entity.id
_entity.type
_entity.pdbx_description
1 polymer ?
#
loop_
_entity_poly.entity_id
_entity_poly.type
_entity_poly.pdbx_seq_one_letter_code
_entity_poly.pdbx_strand_id
1 'polypeptide(L)'
;MSNQTEQKPPGTGEKKKPPETAALGDGRVFVGRDSQGAVQTVRAEMVLKEGIHYNKISGKAAINSGGYNRLNQVANINLIKPNSTIVDGNLKPNPHVEIDQKTKCISMVWTRTVGIGFSPVGNLVLVDKSVVFNVRTYFLQDLQAKIKRFPTAGVMGRLDKPPTSWKGIEEKWAKTDSGKSYKEKKEIEVKPGADSDLFFVPVDYFGDTALGLWVDLTHPEIQAAYNEHQQRQKFADRIADTICGRNVLKAHPAIGQGDITDRIVKDAAGKDTGTARVIVYGFKHALDLTDMKKLSTSAEHGDLDAAKEVIEDANVEIITDEEPNEPGLDEVDQGKAEQVEDEEAEEKPDDKKKGPDPEPEPEKPPAGEKADPSAKPEFKGKIATLALRGTVHPQQIVDTAEALGFRANLYTELSESQAEEVYRMLQKTGDV
;
A
#
# COMPACT_ATOMS: atom_id res chain seq x y z
N MET A 1 63.72 46.71 -5.95
CA MET A 1 63.42 45.58 -5.06
C MET A 1 61.97 45.21 -5.27
N SER A 2 61.71 44.23 -6.13
CA SER A 2 60.37 43.77 -6.48
C SER A 2 60.45 42.24 -6.56
N ASN A 3 60.01 41.57 -5.51
CA ASN A 3 59.91 40.11 -5.46
C ASN A 3 58.73 39.68 -6.33
N GLN A 4 59.02 39.17 -7.52
CA GLN A 4 58.06 38.39 -8.30
C GLN A 4 58.09 36.96 -7.76
N THR A 5 57.05 36.60 -7.01
CA THR A 5 56.80 35.24 -6.55
C THR A 5 56.29 34.44 -7.74
N GLU A 6 57.13 33.53 -8.26
CA GLU A 6 56.77 32.54 -9.27
C GLU A 6 55.58 31.69 -8.78
N GLN A 7 54.42 31.88 -9.42
CA GLN A 7 53.27 31.00 -9.22
C GLN A 7 53.52 29.67 -9.94
N LYS A 8 53.68 28.62 -9.13
CA LYS A 8 53.79 27.22 -9.58
C LYS A 8 52.49 26.82 -10.28
N PRO A 9 52.52 26.19 -11.47
CA PRO A 9 51.32 25.80 -12.19
C PRO A 9 50.49 24.80 -11.36
N PRO A 10 49.15 24.86 -11.43
CA PRO A 10 48.27 23.95 -10.72
C PRO A 10 48.61 22.51 -11.13
N GLY A 11 48.92 21.69 -10.13
CA GLY A 11 49.36 20.31 -10.32
C GLY A 11 48.40 19.56 -11.23
N THR A 12 48.96 18.91 -12.24
CA THR A 12 48.29 17.91 -13.08
C THR A 12 47.58 16.92 -12.18
N GLY A 13 46.27 17.09 -12.03
CA GLY A 13 45.43 16.21 -11.22
C GLY A 13 45.67 14.77 -11.64
N GLU A 14 46.04 13.92 -10.68
CA GLU A 14 46.18 12.48 -10.90
C GLU A 14 44.92 11.97 -11.59
N LYS A 15 45.09 11.45 -12.81
CA LYS A 15 44.03 10.77 -13.53
C LYS A 15 43.60 9.59 -12.66
N LYS A 16 42.45 9.71 -11.99
CA LYS A 16 41.82 8.58 -11.28
C LYS A 16 41.77 7.41 -12.24
N LYS A 17 42.43 6.30 -11.88
CA LYS A 17 42.36 5.05 -12.64
C LYS A 17 40.88 4.67 -12.80
N PRO A 18 40.45 4.25 -14.00
CA PRO A 18 39.10 3.78 -14.19
C PRO A 18 38.82 2.58 -13.26
N PRO A 19 37.60 2.45 -12.73
CA PRO A 19 37.24 1.36 -11.83
C PRO A 19 37.45 0.00 -12.51
N GLU A 20 38.02 -0.95 -11.78
CA GLU A 20 38.27 -2.31 -12.28
C GLU A 20 36.98 -3.13 -12.20
N THR A 21 36.48 -3.57 -13.36
CA THR A 21 35.34 -4.48 -13.45
C THR A 21 35.84 -5.92 -13.37
N ALA A 22 35.46 -6.64 -12.31
CA ALA A 22 35.72 -8.06 -12.20
C ALA A 22 34.44 -8.85 -12.51
N ALA A 23 34.54 -9.84 -13.40
CA ALA A 23 33.49 -10.84 -13.57
C ALA A 23 33.60 -11.85 -12.42
N LEU A 24 32.51 -12.07 -11.69
CA LEU A 24 32.42 -13.17 -10.73
C LEU A 24 31.65 -14.33 -11.37
N GLY A 25 32.34 -15.44 -11.63
CA GLY A 25 31.73 -16.65 -12.20
C GLY A 25 31.58 -16.63 -13.72
N ASP A 26 30.42 -17.08 -14.22
CA ASP A 26 30.10 -17.28 -15.64
C ASP A 26 29.67 -16.00 -16.39
N GLY A 27 29.94 -14.82 -15.82
CA GLY A 27 29.59 -13.53 -16.40
C GLY A 27 28.15 -13.07 -16.13
N ARG A 28 27.41 -13.75 -15.23
CA ARG A 28 26.06 -13.33 -14.81
C ARG A 28 26.06 -12.31 -13.68
N VAL A 29 27.17 -12.18 -12.97
CA VAL A 29 27.37 -11.19 -11.92
C VAL A 29 28.59 -10.33 -12.24
N PHE A 30 28.37 -9.02 -12.36
CA PHE A 30 29.46 -8.05 -12.49
C PHE A 30 29.58 -7.26 -11.21
N VAL A 31 30.83 -7.07 -10.78
CA VAL A 31 31.12 -6.24 -9.62
C VAL A 31 32.05 -5.10 -9.99
N GLY A 32 31.61 -3.87 -9.73
CA GLY A 32 32.49 -2.71 -9.73
C GLY A 32 33.25 -2.66 -8.40
N ARG A 33 34.58 -2.55 -8.45
CA ARG A 33 35.42 -2.36 -7.27
C ARG A 33 35.97 -0.94 -7.22
N ASP A 34 36.14 -0.40 -6.02
CA ASP A 34 36.88 0.84 -5.83
C ASP A 34 38.41 0.62 -5.92
N SER A 35 39.18 1.69 -5.77
CA SER A 35 40.65 1.63 -5.80
C SER A 35 41.27 0.81 -4.67
N GLN A 36 40.51 0.50 -3.61
CA GLN A 36 40.91 -0.35 -2.50
C GLN A 36 40.43 -1.81 -2.69
N GLY A 37 39.75 -2.10 -3.80
CA GLY A 37 39.23 -3.43 -4.12
C GLY A 37 37.87 -3.75 -3.47
N ALA A 38 37.23 -2.79 -2.80
CA ALA A 38 35.93 -3.02 -2.18
C ALA A 38 34.82 -3.01 -3.22
N VAL A 39 33.90 -3.98 -3.11
CA VAL A 39 32.71 -4.10 -3.97
C VAL A 39 31.80 -2.88 -3.78
N GLN A 40 31.58 -2.10 -4.84
CA GLN A 40 30.70 -0.94 -4.85
C GLN A 40 29.38 -1.21 -5.57
N THR A 41 29.41 -1.90 -6.70
CA THR A 41 28.23 -2.14 -7.54
C THR A 41 28.11 -3.61 -7.88
N VAL A 42 26.87 -4.09 -7.98
CA VAL A 42 26.54 -5.47 -8.35
C VAL A 42 25.50 -5.42 -9.46
N ARG A 43 25.77 -6.04 -10.59
CA ARG A 43 24.74 -6.34 -11.61
C ARG A 43 24.50 -7.83 -11.59
N ALA A 44 23.29 -8.28 -11.29
CA ALA A 44 22.95 -9.70 -11.24
C ALA A 44 21.75 -10.03 -12.15
N GLU A 45 21.83 -11.16 -12.84
CA GLU A 45 20.68 -11.77 -13.52
C GLU A 45 19.94 -12.70 -12.57
N MET A 46 18.78 -12.26 -12.09
CA MET A 46 17.94 -12.98 -11.14
C MET A 46 16.91 -13.86 -11.85
N VAL A 47 16.76 -15.10 -11.39
CA VAL A 47 15.77 -16.03 -11.92
C VAL A 47 14.50 -15.97 -11.07
N LEU A 48 13.38 -15.62 -11.71
CA LEU A 48 12.04 -15.65 -11.15
C LEU A 48 11.31 -16.92 -11.63
N LYS A 49 10.35 -17.40 -10.83
CA LYS A 49 9.59 -18.64 -11.06
C LYS A 49 8.10 -18.32 -11.06
N GLU A 50 7.36 -18.87 -12.02
CA GLU A 50 5.91 -18.71 -12.14
C GLU A 50 5.21 -19.30 -10.91
N GLY A 51 4.18 -18.63 -10.39
CA GLY A 51 3.43 -19.01 -9.19
C GLY A 51 4.11 -18.66 -7.86
N ILE A 52 5.43 -18.48 -7.83
CA ILE A 52 6.19 -18.08 -6.64
C ILE A 52 6.53 -16.59 -6.70
N HIS A 53 7.16 -16.15 -7.78
CA HIS A 53 7.72 -14.80 -7.92
C HIS A 53 6.94 -13.92 -8.92
N TYR A 54 6.17 -14.52 -9.81
CA TYR A 54 5.35 -13.80 -10.77
C TYR A 54 4.14 -14.66 -11.17
N ASN A 55 3.06 -14.01 -11.59
CA ASN A 55 1.84 -14.64 -12.06
C ASN A 55 1.51 -14.16 -13.47
N LYS A 56 0.88 -15.04 -14.28
CA LYS A 56 0.34 -14.67 -15.59
C LYS A 56 -1.10 -14.20 -15.43
N ILE A 57 -1.36 -12.93 -15.65
CA ILE A 57 -2.69 -12.32 -15.60
C ILE A 57 -3.03 -11.85 -17.01
N SER A 58 -4.05 -12.44 -17.61
CA SER A 58 -4.49 -12.10 -18.99
C SER A 58 -3.35 -12.12 -20.02
N GLY A 59 -2.45 -13.11 -19.91
CA GLY A 59 -1.31 -13.28 -20.83
C GLY A 59 -0.10 -12.39 -20.56
N LYS A 60 -0.16 -11.49 -19.57
CA LYS A 60 0.98 -10.69 -19.12
C LYS A 60 1.59 -11.30 -17.86
N ALA A 61 2.92 -11.40 -17.80
CA ALA A 61 3.62 -11.84 -16.61
C ALA A 61 3.92 -10.65 -15.70
N ALA A 62 3.20 -10.59 -14.57
CA ALA A 62 3.34 -9.56 -13.55
C ALA A 62 4.11 -10.10 -12.33
N ILE A 63 5.13 -9.37 -11.89
CA ILE A 63 5.91 -9.71 -10.68
C ILE A 63 5.03 -9.50 -9.44
N ASN A 64 4.98 -10.49 -8.54
CA ASN A 64 4.26 -10.39 -7.26
C ASN A 64 5.18 -9.88 -6.14
N SER A 65 4.65 -9.69 -4.92
CA SER A 65 5.42 -9.26 -3.74
C SER A 65 6.65 -10.14 -3.46
N GLY A 66 6.51 -11.46 -3.54
CA GLY A 66 7.62 -12.40 -3.39
C GLY A 66 8.73 -12.22 -4.44
N GLY A 67 8.36 -11.91 -5.68
CA GLY A 67 9.29 -11.58 -6.75
C GLY A 67 10.05 -10.28 -6.49
N TYR A 68 9.37 -9.21 -6.10
CA TYR A 68 10.04 -7.95 -5.74
C TYR A 68 10.99 -8.12 -4.54
N ASN A 69 10.59 -8.88 -3.52
CA ASN A 69 11.46 -9.22 -2.40
C ASN A 69 12.70 -10.00 -2.85
N ARG A 70 12.53 -10.96 -3.78
CA ARG A 70 13.65 -11.70 -4.36
C ARG A 70 14.61 -10.80 -5.13
N LEU A 71 14.11 -9.85 -5.92
CA LEU A 71 14.95 -8.88 -6.63
C LEU A 71 15.64 -7.93 -5.65
N ASN A 72 14.95 -7.52 -4.57
CA ASN A 72 15.49 -6.61 -3.58
C ASN A 72 16.68 -7.18 -2.79
N GLN A 73 16.85 -8.50 -2.74
CA GLN A 73 18.06 -9.13 -2.17
C GLN A 73 19.35 -8.70 -2.88
N VAL A 74 19.26 -8.30 -4.16
CA VAL A 74 20.38 -7.71 -4.89
C VAL A 74 20.31 -6.18 -4.88
N ALA A 75 19.13 -5.60 -5.13
CA ALA A 75 18.99 -4.15 -5.21
C ALA A 75 19.32 -3.43 -3.90
N ASN A 76 19.11 -4.10 -2.77
CA ASN A 76 19.36 -3.60 -1.41
C ASN A 76 18.67 -2.26 -1.14
N ILE A 77 17.42 -2.12 -1.58
CA ILE A 77 16.57 -0.97 -1.30
C ILE A 77 16.04 -1.15 0.12
N ASN A 78 16.27 -0.15 0.96
CA ASN A 78 15.79 -0.12 2.33
C ASN A 78 14.38 0.46 2.34
N LEU A 79 13.42 -0.29 2.87
CA LEU A 79 12.06 0.18 3.07
C LEU A 79 11.94 0.75 4.49
N ILE A 80 11.58 2.01 4.59
CA ILE A 80 11.36 2.71 5.85
C ILE A 80 9.89 3.10 5.93
N LYS A 81 9.30 2.93 7.11
CA LYS A 81 7.96 3.40 7.42
C LYS A 81 8.07 4.69 8.24
N PRO A 82 7.71 5.84 7.66
CA PRO A 82 7.47 7.07 8.40
C PRO A 82 6.58 6.85 9.62
N ASN A 83 6.72 7.66 10.67
CA ASN A 83 5.82 7.63 11.82
C ASN A 83 4.43 8.20 11.51
N SER A 84 4.32 8.98 10.43
CA SER A 84 3.07 9.63 10.02
C SER A 84 2.78 9.51 8.53
N THR A 85 1.49 9.60 8.20
CA THR A 85 0.94 9.62 6.84
C THR A 85 -0.06 10.78 6.72
N ILE A 86 -0.26 11.29 5.51
CA ILE A 86 -1.19 12.39 5.25
C ILE A 86 -2.54 11.79 4.86
N VAL A 87 -3.57 12.07 5.65
CA VAL A 87 -4.96 11.65 5.40
C VAL A 87 -5.82 12.91 5.35
N ASP A 88 -6.46 13.15 4.21
CA ASP A 88 -7.27 14.35 3.96
C ASP A 88 -6.55 15.67 4.31
N GLY A 89 -5.27 15.76 3.96
CA GLY A 89 -4.43 16.93 4.23
C GLY A 89 -3.92 17.05 5.68
N ASN A 90 -4.26 16.11 6.57
CA ASN A 90 -3.83 16.12 7.96
C ASN A 90 -2.81 15.03 8.25
N LEU A 91 -1.81 15.34 9.07
CA LEU A 91 -0.85 14.34 9.56
C LEU A 91 -1.54 13.40 10.57
N LYS A 92 -1.44 12.09 10.31
CA LYS A 92 -1.96 11.01 11.14
C LYS A 92 -0.87 9.96 11.41
N PRO A 93 -1.00 9.13 12.46
CA PRO A 93 -0.08 8.00 12.68
C PRO A 93 -0.04 7.05 11.48
N ASN A 94 1.11 6.43 11.22
CA ASN A 94 1.28 5.46 10.12
C ASN A 94 1.55 4.04 10.66
N PRO A 95 0.75 3.02 10.31
CA PRO A 95 -0.46 3.12 9.48
C PRO A 95 -1.60 3.84 10.19
N HIS A 96 -2.46 4.52 9.43
CA HIS A 96 -3.71 5.10 9.94
C HIS A 96 -4.87 4.18 9.58
N VAL A 97 -5.57 3.69 10.60
CA VAL A 97 -6.72 2.80 10.43
C VAL A 97 -8.00 3.58 10.67
N GLU A 98 -8.88 3.59 9.67
CA GLU A 98 -10.24 4.08 9.81
C GLU A 98 -11.18 2.94 10.20
N ILE A 99 -11.98 3.19 11.23
CA ILE A 99 -12.96 2.24 11.75
C ILE A 99 -14.35 2.81 11.49
N ASP A 100 -15.21 2.03 10.86
CA ASP A 100 -16.61 2.38 10.67
C ASP A 100 -17.31 2.42 12.04
N GLN A 101 -17.90 3.57 12.38
CA GLN A 101 -18.53 3.77 13.68
C GLN A 101 -19.70 2.83 13.95
N LYS A 102 -20.41 2.39 12.91
CA LYS A 102 -21.60 1.53 13.01
C LYS A 102 -21.21 0.06 13.18
N THR A 103 -20.29 -0.43 12.34
CA THR A 103 -19.91 -1.85 12.33
C THR A 103 -18.76 -2.17 13.27
N LYS A 104 -17.97 -1.16 13.68
CA LYS A 104 -16.68 -1.30 14.38
C LYS A 104 -15.64 -2.10 13.61
N CYS A 105 -15.88 -2.37 12.32
CA CYS A 105 -14.93 -3.01 11.43
C CYS A 105 -13.97 -1.97 10.83
N ILE A 106 -12.80 -2.46 10.41
CA ILE A 106 -11.84 -1.65 9.64
C ILE A 106 -12.45 -1.33 8.27
N SER A 107 -12.57 -0.05 7.94
CA SER A 107 -13.06 0.42 6.64
C SER A 107 -11.91 0.65 5.67
N MET A 108 -10.90 1.41 6.10
CA MET A 108 -9.75 1.79 5.29
C MET A 108 -8.46 1.74 6.11
N VAL A 109 -7.35 1.43 5.46
CA VAL A 109 -6.01 1.54 6.03
C VAL A 109 -5.16 2.40 5.11
N TRP A 110 -4.65 3.50 5.65
CA TRP A 110 -3.67 4.35 5.00
C TRP A 110 -2.27 3.95 5.48
N THR A 111 -1.39 3.64 4.55
CA THR A 111 0.02 3.37 4.86
C THR A 111 0.93 4.16 3.94
N ARG A 112 2.08 4.58 4.46
CA ARG A 112 3.14 5.26 3.71
C ARG A 112 4.44 4.48 3.90
N THR A 113 5.15 4.27 2.80
CA THR A 113 6.47 3.61 2.81
C THR A 113 7.43 4.39 1.91
N VAL A 114 8.65 4.61 2.40
CA VAL A 114 9.74 5.25 1.67
C VAL A 114 10.81 4.22 1.36
N GLY A 115 11.13 4.02 0.09
CA GLY A 115 12.23 3.21 -0.39
C GLY A 115 13.47 4.06 -0.62
N ILE A 116 14.58 3.69 0.00
CA ILE A 116 15.87 4.36 -0.14
C ILE A 116 16.85 3.37 -0.75
N GLY A 117 17.35 3.69 -1.94
CA GLY A 117 18.30 2.85 -2.66
C GLY A 117 19.08 3.65 -3.70
N PHE A 118 19.93 2.96 -4.46
CA PHE A 118 20.70 3.60 -5.53
C PHE A 118 20.14 3.23 -6.90
N SER A 119 20.04 4.19 -7.82
CA SER A 119 19.70 3.92 -9.21
C SER A 119 20.83 3.14 -9.90
N PRO A 120 20.58 2.49 -11.06
CA PRO A 120 21.63 1.82 -11.83
C PRO A 120 22.83 2.69 -12.21
N VAL A 121 22.70 4.02 -12.16
CA VAL A 121 23.76 5.00 -12.43
C VAL A 121 24.57 5.33 -11.16
N GLY A 122 24.10 4.90 -9.98
CA GLY A 122 24.73 5.14 -8.68
C GLY A 122 24.29 6.43 -7.99
N ASN A 123 23.18 7.05 -8.41
CA ASN A 123 22.56 8.13 -7.66
C ASN A 123 21.72 7.56 -6.51
N LEU A 124 21.73 8.23 -5.35
CA LEU A 124 20.78 7.92 -4.29
C LEU A 124 19.38 8.36 -4.74
N VAL A 125 18.43 7.43 -4.71
CA VAL A 125 17.02 7.62 -5.08
C VAL A 125 16.14 7.34 -3.88
N LEU A 126 15.16 8.23 -3.68
CA LEU A 126 14.06 8.05 -2.75
C LEU A 126 12.78 7.85 -3.56
N VAL A 127 12.02 6.82 -3.19
CA VAL A 127 10.69 6.54 -3.72
C VAL A 127 9.72 6.57 -2.55
N ASP A 128 8.82 7.54 -2.54
CA ASP A 128 7.78 7.66 -1.52
C ASP A 128 6.44 7.26 -2.12
N LYS A 129 5.75 6.31 -1.49
CA LYS A 129 4.43 5.86 -1.89
C LYS A 129 3.52 5.81 -0.69
N SER A 130 2.28 6.22 -0.91
CA SER A 130 1.17 6.03 0.03
C SER A 130 0.09 5.19 -0.63
N VAL A 131 -0.47 4.26 0.12
CA VAL A 131 -1.52 3.34 -0.33
C VAL A 131 -2.73 3.46 0.59
N VAL A 132 -3.91 3.44 -0.02
CA VAL A 132 -5.20 3.36 0.69
C VAL A 132 -5.80 1.99 0.41
N PHE A 133 -5.79 1.14 1.43
CA PHE A 133 -6.39 -0.18 1.36
C PHE A 133 -7.84 -0.12 1.85
N ASN A 134 -8.79 -0.11 0.90
CA ASN A 134 -10.22 -0.11 1.20
C ASN A 134 -10.76 -1.55 1.26
N VAL A 135 -10.96 -2.06 2.47
CA VAL A 135 -11.33 -3.47 2.70
C VAL A 135 -12.67 -3.82 2.04
N ARG A 136 -13.60 -2.86 1.96
CA ARG A 136 -14.93 -3.07 1.36
C ARG A 136 -14.86 -3.16 -0.16
N THR A 137 -14.02 -2.36 -0.81
CA THR A 137 -13.85 -2.42 -2.27
C THR A 137 -13.33 -3.78 -2.71
N TYR A 138 -12.30 -4.32 -2.03
CA TYR A 138 -11.79 -5.66 -2.32
C TYR A 138 -12.85 -6.75 -2.12
N PHE A 139 -13.69 -6.63 -1.08
CA PHE A 139 -14.79 -7.57 -0.87
C PHE A 139 -15.81 -7.54 -2.01
N LEU A 140 -16.20 -6.34 -2.47
CA LEU A 140 -17.10 -6.18 -3.60
C LEU A 140 -16.52 -6.77 -4.89
N GLN A 141 -15.22 -6.57 -5.14
CA GLN A 141 -14.53 -7.13 -6.29
C GLN A 141 -14.52 -8.65 -6.28
N ASP A 142 -14.26 -9.28 -5.12
CA ASP A 142 -14.32 -10.73 -4.99
C ASP A 142 -15.72 -11.26 -5.24
N LEU A 143 -16.75 -10.65 -4.65
CA LEU A 143 -18.13 -11.04 -4.91
C LEU A 143 -18.46 -10.94 -6.40
N GLN A 144 -18.06 -9.85 -7.07
CA GLN A 144 -18.26 -9.69 -8.52
C GLN A 144 -17.50 -10.77 -9.31
N ALA A 145 -16.26 -11.09 -8.95
CA ALA A 145 -15.47 -12.12 -9.59
C ALA A 145 -16.11 -13.52 -9.42
N LYS A 146 -16.59 -13.83 -8.21
CA LYS A 146 -17.30 -15.08 -7.91
C LYS A 146 -18.64 -15.15 -8.65
N ILE A 147 -19.45 -14.08 -8.68
CA ILE A 147 -20.70 -14.02 -9.44
C ILE A 147 -20.44 -14.16 -10.94
N LYS A 148 -19.42 -13.49 -11.48
CA LYS A 148 -19.04 -13.61 -12.90
C LYS A 148 -18.67 -15.04 -13.27
N ARG A 149 -17.97 -15.75 -12.37
CA ARG A 149 -17.60 -17.16 -12.55
C ARG A 149 -18.77 -18.12 -12.32
N PHE A 150 -19.64 -17.82 -11.35
CA PHE A 150 -20.79 -18.60 -10.94
C PHE A 150 -22.05 -17.71 -10.95
N PRO A 151 -22.69 -17.49 -12.12
CA PRO A 151 -23.85 -16.61 -12.23
C PRO A 151 -25.07 -17.06 -11.40
N THR A 152 -25.07 -18.30 -10.91
CA THR A 152 -26.06 -18.82 -9.97
C THR A 152 -25.94 -18.24 -8.56
N ALA A 153 -24.78 -17.68 -8.21
CA ALA A 153 -24.48 -17.19 -6.86
C ALA A 153 -25.03 -15.79 -6.57
N GLY A 154 -25.42 -15.03 -7.59
CA GLY A 154 -25.96 -13.70 -7.40
C GLY A 154 -26.14 -12.90 -8.69
N VAL A 155 -26.70 -11.70 -8.56
CA VAL A 155 -26.99 -10.80 -9.67
C VAL A 155 -26.91 -9.34 -9.22
N MET A 156 -26.53 -8.44 -10.13
CA MET A 156 -26.61 -7.01 -9.86
C MET A 156 -28.07 -6.54 -9.89
N GLY A 157 -28.46 -5.69 -8.95
CA GLY A 157 -29.82 -5.19 -8.85
C GLY A 157 -29.94 -3.96 -7.95
N ARG A 158 -31.19 -3.52 -7.76
CA ARG A 158 -31.51 -2.41 -6.86
C ARG A 158 -32.00 -2.94 -5.51
N LEU A 159 -31.75 -2.20 -4.44
CA LEU A 159 -32.20 -2.55 -3.09
C LEU A 159 -33.74 -2.61 -2.98
N ASP A 160 -34.44 -1.67 -3.62
CA ASP A 160 -35.90 -1.54 -3.55
C ASP A 160 -36.66 -2.56 -4.41
N LYS A 161 -35.95 -3.28 -5.29
CA LYS A 161 -36.56 -4.25 -6.20
C LYS A 161 -35.74 -5.55 -6.22
N PRO A 162 -35.96 -6.45 -5.23
CA PRO A 162 -35.32 -7.75 -5.20
C PRO A 162 -35.61 -8.55 -6.48
N PRO A 163 -34.64 -9.32 -7.00
CA PRO A 163 -34.85 -10.13 -8.19
C PRO A 163 -35.78 -11.31 -7.89
N THR A 164 -36.81 -11.50 -8.71
CA THR A 164 -37.68 -12.69 -8.64
C THR A 164 -37.09 -13.90 -9.34
N SER A 165 -36.24 -13.67 -10.34
CA SER A 165 -35.42 -14.67 -11.01
C SER A 165 -34.27 -14.01 -11.76
N TRP A 166 -33.22 -14.76 -12.06
CA TRP A 166 -32.12 -14.32 -12.92
C TRP A 166 -31.54 -15.48 -13.74
N LYS A 167 -30.74 -15.14 -14.76
CA LYS A 167 -30.09 -16.12 -15.62
C LYS A 167 -28.83 -16.65 -14.94
N GLY A 168 -28.80 -17.95 -14.67
CA GLY A 168 -27.64 -18.69 -14.18
C GLY A 168 -27.05 -19.58 -15.26
N ILE A 169 -25.84 -20.09 -15.00
CA ILE A 169 -25.21 -21.13 -15.82
C ILE A 169 -24.92 -22.30 -14.91
N GLU A 170 -25.54 -23.44 -15.18
CA GLU A 170 -25.22 -24.71 -14.51
C GLU A 170 -24.14 -25.43 -15.32
N GLU A 171 -23.02 -25.75 -14.66
CA GLU A 171 -21.97 -26.59 -15.25
C GLU A 171 -22.14 -28.03 -14.78
N LYS A 172 -22.44 -28.95 -15.70
CA LYS A 172 -22.46 -30.40 -15.44
C LYS A 172 -21.35 -31.10 -16.19
N TRP A 173 -20.63 -31.99 -15.52
CA TRP A 173 -19.69 -32.88 -16.19
C TRP A 173 -20.45 -33.95 -16.95
N ALA A 174 -20.32 -33.94 -18.28
CA ALA A 174 -20.85 -34.94 -19.17
C ALA A 174 -19.72 -35.74 -19.82
N LYS A 175 -20.02 -36.95 -20.31
CA LYS A 175 -19.09 -37.75 -21.11
C LYS A 175 -19.59 -37.79 -22.55
N THR A 176 -18.67 -37.61 -23.49
CA THR A 176 -18.95 -37.89 -24.91
C THR A 176 -19.07 -39.41 -25.13
N ASP A 177 -19.60 -39.83 -26.28
CA ASP A 177 -19.61 -41.25 -26.69
C ASP A 177 -18.20 -41.87 -26.73
N SER A 178 -17.17 -41.04 -26.89
CA SER A 178 -15.75 -41.47 -26.84
C SER A 178 -15.19 -41.62 -25.42
N GLY A 179 -15.98 -41.36 -24.38
CA GLY A 179 -15.58 -41.43 -22.98
C GLY A 179 -14.86 -40.18 -22.45
N LYS A 180 -14.53 -39.21 -23.30
CA LYS A 180 -13.92 -37.93 -22.87
C LYS A 180 -14.92 -37.09 -22.08
N SER A 181 -14.51 -36.62 -20.91
CA SER A 181 -15.30 -35.71 -20.07
C SER A 181 -15.23 -34.27 -20.60
N TYR A 182 -16.36 -33.57 -20.55
CA TYR A 182 -16.46 -32.15 -20.86
C TYR A 182 -17.45 -31.48 -19.90
N LYS A 183 -17.36 -30.16 -19.77
CA LYS A 183 -18.32 -29.36 -19.00
C LYS A 183 -19.42 -28.89 -19.94
N GLU A 184 -20.62 -29.42 -19.76
CA GLU A 184 -21.82 -28.92 -20.40
C GLU A 184 -22.31 -27.69 -19.63
N LYS A 185 -22.48 -26.56 -20.33
CA LYS A 185 -23.02 -25.32 -19.76
C LYS A 185 -24.47 -25.19 -20.18
N LYS A 186 -25.38 -25.23 -19.21
CA LYS A 186 -26.80 -25.03 -19.45
C LYS A 186 -27.25 -23.73 -18.81
N GLU A 187 -27.84 -22.84 -19.60
CA GLU A 187 -28.51 -21.67 -19.06
C GLU A 187 -29.74 -22.12 -18.28
N ILE A 188 -29.82 -21.70 -17.02
CA ILE A 188 -30.93 -22.01 -16.13
C ILE A 188 -31.54 -20.70 -15.62
N GLU A 189 -32.84 -20.71 -15.38
CA GLU A 189 -33.49 -19.63 -14.63
C GLU A 189 -33.35 -19.96 -13.15
N VAL A 190 -32.55 -19.16 -12.44
CA VAL A 190 -32.39 -19.25 -11.00
C VAL A 190 -33.51 -18.45 -10.37
N LYS A 191 -34.26 -19.11 -9.50
CA LYS A 191 -35.26 -18.46 -8.66
C LYS A 191 -34.72 -18.44 -7.24
N PRO A 192 -34.86 -17.32 -6.51
CA PRO A 192 -34.65 -17.36 -5.07
C PRO A 192 -35.48 -18.51 -4.50
N GLY A 193 -34.83 -19.44 -3.78
CA GLY A 193 -35.53 -20.47 -3.04
C GLY A 193 -36.55 -19.85 -2.08
N ALA A 194 -37.59 -20.59 -1.69
CA ALA A 194 -38.51 -20.11 -0.65
C ALA A 194 -37.76 -19.75 0.65
N ASP A 195 -36.64 -20.45 0.90
CA ASP A 195 -35.72 -20.25 2.01
C ASP A 195 -34.39 -19.58 1.58
N SER A 196 -34.32 -18.94 0.39
CA SER A 196 -33.05 -18.32 -0.02
C SER A 196 -32.76 -17.09 0.82
N ASP A 197 -31.63 -17.13 1.54
CA ASP A 197 -31.02 -15.99 2.22
C ASP A 197 -30.34 -15.07 1.19
N LEU A 198 -31.17 -14.46 0.32
CA LEU A 198 -30.70 -13.42 -0.56
C LEU A 198 -30.33 -12.19 0.25
N PHE A 199 -29.07 -11.82 0.17
CA PHE A 199 -28.52 -10.66 0.86
C PHE A 199 -28.12 -9.59 -0.15
N PHE A 200 -28.46 -8.33 0.14
CA PHE A 200 -28.08 -7.22 -0.71
C PHE A 200 -26.80 -6.57 -0.18
N VAL A 201 -25.75 -6.58 -1.00
CA VAL A 201 -24.50 -5.88 -0.74
C VAL A 201 -24.48 -4.57 -1.55
N PRO A 202 -24.63 -3.40 -0.90
CA PRO A 202 -24.64 -2.13 -1.61
C PRO A 202 -23.26 -1.81 -2.19
N VAL A 203 -23.24 -1.43 -3.48
CA VAL A 203 -22.05 -0.89 -4.15
C VAL A 203 -22.06 0.63 -4.04
N ASP A 204 -23.20 1.26 -4.35
CA ASP A 204 -23.36 2.72 -4.31
C ASP A 204 -24.80 3.14 -3.95
N TYR A 205 -24.97 4.37 -3.47
CA TYR A 205 -26.26 4.95 -3.06
C TYR A 205 -26.67 6.11 -4.00
N PHE A 206 -27.91 6.05 -4.48
CA PHE A 206 -28.51 7.05 -5.37
C PHE A 206 -29.79 7.62 -4.71
N GLY A 207 -29.61 8.55 -3.77
CA GLY A 207 -30.72 9.05 -2.95
C GLY A 207 -31.19 7.97 -1.97
N ASP A 208 -32.49 7.66 -2.00
CA ASP A 208 -33.11 6.67 -1.09
C ASP A 208 -32.99 5.22 -1.59
N THR A 209 -32.41 4.99 -2.79
CA THR A 209 -32.16 3.65 -3.33
C THR A 209 -30.65 3.37 -3.42
N ALA A 210 -30.29 2.10 -3.44
CA ALA A 210 -28.92 1.64 -3.62
C ALA A 210 -28.82 0.67 -4.80
N LEU A 211 -27.73 0.79 -5.56
CA LEU A 211 -27.33 -0.18 -6.57
C LEU A 211 -26.29 -1.13 -5.95
N GLY A 212 -26.43 -2.42 -6.19
CA GLY A 212 -25.58 -3.41 -5.54
C GLY A 212 -25.73 -4.82 -6.07
N LEU A 213 -25.23 -5.76 -5.29
CA LEU A 213 -25.23 -7.19 -5.61
C LEU A 213 -26.23 -7.90 -4.70
N TRP A 214 -27.19 -8.60 -5.28
CA TRP A 214 -27.96 -9.61 -4.59
C TRP A 214 -27.18 -10.92 -4.64
N VAL A 215 -26.77 -11.43 -3.48
CA VAL A 215 -25.97 -12.64 -3.34
C VAL A 215 -26.72 -13.70 -2.57
N ASP A 216 -26.58 -14.96 -2.97
CA ASP A 216 -27.09 -16.11 -2.23
C ASP A 216 -26.05 -16.55 -1.19
N LEU A 217 -26.35 -16.32 0.10
CA LEU A 217 -25.45 -16.68 1.20
C LEU A 217 -25.29 -18.19 1.39
N THR A 218 -26.18 -19.00 0.79
CA THR A 218 -26.06 -20.47 0.84
C THR A 218 -25.03 -21.00 -0.17
N HIS A 219 -24.61 -20.17 -1.13
CA HIS A 219 -23.67 -20.58 -2.16
C HIS A 219 -22.23 -20.68 -1.60
N PRO A 220 -21.54 -21.84 -1.72
CA PRO A 220 -20.22 -22.06 -1.08
C PRO A 220 -19.16 -21.02 -1.47
N GLU A 221 -19.15 -20.58 -2.72
CA GLU A 221 -18.19 -19.57 -3.22
C GLU A 221 -18.43 -18.17 -2.64
N ILE A 222 -19.67 -17.85 -2.25
CA ILE A 222 -19.99 -16.59 -1.56
C ILE A 222 -19.53 -16.68 -0.11
N GLN A 223 -19.76 -17.81 0.56
CA GLN A 223 -19.25 -18.06 1.90
C GLN A 223 -17.71 -17.98 1.95
N ALA A 224 -17.02 -18.52 0.95
CA ALA A 224 -15.58 -18.37 0.79
C ALA A 224 -15.15 -16.90 0.71
N ALA A 225 -15.82 -16.09 -0.12
CA ALA A 225 -15.53 -14.65 -0.23
C ALA A 225 -15.76 -13.89 1.10
N TYR A 226 -16.77 -14.28 1.89
CA TYR A 226 -16.98 -13.73 3.23
C TYR A 226 -15.85 -14.10 4.21
N ASN A 227 -15.39 -15.36 4.18
CA ASN A 227 -14.27 -15.80 5.02
C ASN A 227 -12.97 -15.08 4.66
N GLU A 228 -12.69 -14.93 3.35
CA GLU A 228 -11.57 -14.14 2.84
C GLU A 228 -11.67 -12.67 3.31
N HIS A 229 -12.87 -12.08 3.24
CA HIS A 229 -13.10 -10.72 3.74
C HIS A 229 -12.82 -10.59 5.25
N GLN A 230 -13.25 -11.54 6.07
CA GLN A 230 -12.95 -11.55 7.51
C GLN A 230 -11.44 -11.65 7.77
N GLN A 231 -10.72 -12.49 7.02
CA GLN A 231 -9.26 -12.58 7.13
C GLN A 231 -8.59 -11.25 6.74
N ARG A 232 -9.06 -10.59 5.67
CA ARG A 232 -8.57 -9.25 5.30
C ARG A 232 -8.88 -8.19 6.34
N GLN A 233 -10.03 -8.26 7.03
CA GLN A 233 -10.29 -7.36 8.16
C GLN A 233 -9.28 -7.59 9.30
N LYS A 234 -8.90 -8.83 9.60
CA LYS A 234 -7.94 -9.15 10.67
C LYS A 234 -6.51 -8.67 10.37
N PHE A 235 -6.11 -8.70 9.09
CA PHE A 235 -4.73 -8.42 8.66
C PHE A 235 -4.64 -7.24 7.68
N ALA A 236 -5.59 -6.30 7.74
CA ALA A 236 -5.70 -5.20 6.79
C ALA A 236 -4.43 -4.32 6.77
N ASP A 237 -3.83 -4.10 7.94
CA ASP A 237 -2.56 -3.37 8.12
C ASP A 237 -1.39 -4.06 7.40
N ARG A 238 -1.20 -5.36 7.63
CA ARG A 238 -0.12 -6.14 7.01
C ARG A 238 -0.28 -6.23 5.50
N ILE A 239 -1.51 -6.37 5.01
CA ILE A 239 -1.81 -6.40 3.58
C ILE A 239 -1.49 -5.04 2.96
N ALA A 240 -1.98 -3.95 3.55
CA ALA A 240 -1.70 -2.59 3.07
C ALA A 240 -0.18 -2.32 3.02
N ASP A 241 0.55 -2.70 4.06
CA ASP A 241 2.01 -2.54 4.13
C ASP A 241 2.75 -3.35 3.07
N THR A 242 2.31 -4.58 2.82
CA THR A 242 2.89 -5.45 1.78
C THR A 242 2.70 -4.84 0.40
N ILE A 243 1.48 -4.37 0.11
CA ILE A 243 1.14 -3.69 -1.14
C ILE A 243 1.95 -2.41 -1.31
N CYS A 244 2.07 -1.60 -0.26
CA CYS A 244 2.83 -0.35 -0.30
C CYS A 244 4.33 -0.60 -0.52
N GLY A 245 4.91 -1.56 0.22
CA GLY A 245 6.30 -1.95 0.04
C GLY A 245 6.59 -2.49 -1.36
N ARG A 246 5.69 -3.31 -1.90
CA ARG A 246 5.74 -3.79 -3.30
C ARG A 246 5.71 -2.62 -4.30
N ASN A 247 4.82 -1.66 -4.12
CA ASN A 247 4.70 -0.50 -5.02
C ASN A 247 5.96 0.39 -4.98
N VAL A 248 6.58 0.56 -3.82
CA VAL A 248 7.88 1.24 -3.68
C VAL A 248 8.96 0.50 -4.48
N LEU A 249 9.08 -0.82 -4.31
CA LEU A 249 10.08 -1.61 -5.04
C LEU A 249 9.83 -1.62 -6.55
N LYS A 250 8.56 -1.67 -6.97
CA LYS A 250 8.14 -1.59 -8.38
C LYS A 250 8.52 -0.27 -9.02
N ALA A 251 8.38 0.85 -8.31
CA ALA A 251 8.72 2.18 -8.82
C ALA A 251 10.23 2.48 -8.76
N HIS A 252 11.01 1.79 -7.91
CA HIS A 252 12.43 2.09 -7.77
C HIS A 252 13.26 1.68 -9.00
N PRO A 253 14.08 2.57 -9.62
CA PRO A 253 14.80 2.33 -10.88
C PRO A 253 15.76 1.13 -10.89
N ALA A 254 16.24 0.71 -9.71
CA ALA A 254 17.09 -0.48 -9.58
C ALA A 254 16.35 -1.79 -9.92
N ILE A 255 15.02 -1.80 -9.80
CA ILE A 255 14.14 -2.93 -10.11
C ILE A 255 13.19 -2.55 -11.26
N GLY A 256 12.32 -1.56 -11.04
CA GLY A 256 11.63 -0.74 -12.06
C GLY A 256 10.82 -1.44 -13.14
N GLN A 257 10.58 -2.75 -13.05
CA GLN A 257 10.07 -3.56 -14.16
C GLN A 257 8.82 -4.31 -13.74
N GLY A 258 7.66 -3.79 -14.16
CA GLY A 258 6.36 -4.39 -13.85
C GLY A 258 5.97 -5.56 -14.75
N ASP A 259 6.32 -5.50 -16.04
CA ASP A 259 6.04 -6.54 -17.05
C ASP A 259 7.35 -7.24 -17.42
N ILE A 260 7.35 -8.57 -17.33
CA ILE A 260 8.50 -9.44 -17.65
C ILE A 260 8.16 -10.48 -18.72
N THR A 261 7.08 -10.27 -19.49
CA THR A 261 6.57 -11.23 -20.48
C THR A 261 7.63 -11.60 -21.53
N ASP A 262 8.37 -10.61 -22.00
CA ASP A 262 9.50 -10.71 -22.93
C ASP A 262 10.76 -11.33 -22.33
N ARG A 263 10.74 -11.63 -21.03
CA ARG A 263 11.88 -12.19 -20.27
C ARG A 263 11.65 -13.60 -19.77
N ILE A 264 10.50 -14.18 -20.10
CA ILE A 264 10.21 -15.59 -19.86
C ILE A 264 11.14 -16.41 -20.73
N VAL A 265 11.87 -17.32 -20.09
CA VAL A 265 12.75 -18.27 -20.79
C VAL A 265 11.85 -19.24 -21.55
N LYS A 266 12.16 -19.43 -22.84
CA LYS A 266 11.51 -20.41 -23.70
C LYS A 266 12.45 -21.57 -23.95
N ASP A 267 11.89 -22.78 -24.00
CA ASP A 267 12.63 -23.97 -24.40
C ASP A 267 12.92 -23.98 -25.92
N ALA A 268 13.62 -25.01 -26.39
CA ALA A 268 13.94 -25.17 -27.82
C ALA A 268 12.70 -25.31 -28.71
N ALA A 269 11.54 -25.67 -28.13
CA ALA A 269 10.26 -25.76 -28.83
C ALA A 269 9.46 -24.43 -28.78
N GLY A 270 10.00 -23.39 -28.15
CA GLY A 270 9.37 -22.09 -27.99
C GLY A 270 8.31 -22.06 -26.88
N LYS A 271 8.24 -23.08 -26.02
CA LYS A 271 7.31 -23.16 -24.89
C LYS A 271 7.91 -22.49 -23.66
N ASP A 272 7.09 -21.77 -22.91
CA ASP A 272 7.48 -21.15 -21.64
C ASP A 272 7.97 -22.21 -20.63
N THR A 273 9.14 -21.99 -20.06
CA THR A 273 9.70 -22.87 -19.02
C THR A 273 9.15 -22.59 -17.62
N GLY A 274 8.29 -21.57 -17.47
CA GLY A 274 7.82 -21.08 -16.18
C GLY A 274 8.90 -20.32 -15.40
N THR A 275 10.02 -19.97 -16.02
CA THR A 275 11.09 -19.16 -15.40
C THR A 275 11.32 -17.89 -16.20
N ALA A 276 11.61 -16.79 -15.51
CA ALA A 276 11.92 -15.50 -16.14
C ALA A 276 13.26 -14.98 -15.62
N ARG A 277 13.98 -14.21 -16.42
CA ARG A 277 15.28 -13.64 -16.03
C ARG A 277 15.24 -12.12 -16.00
N VAL A 278 15.59 -11.56 -14.86
CA VAL A 278 15.49 -10.12 -14.59
C VAL A 278 16.86 -9.60 -14.18
N ILE A 279 17.35 -8.58 -14.88
CA ILE A 279 18.60 -7.92 -14.50
C ILE A 279 18.30 -6.91 -13.40
N VAL A 280 19.02 -7.03 -12.29
CA VAL A 280 18.93 -6.14 -11.13
C VAL A 280 20.29 -5.51 -10.87
N TYR A 281 20.26 -4.25 -10.44
CA TYR A 281 21.45 -3.51 -10.03
C TYR A 281 21.40 -3.25 -8.53
N GLY A 282 22.48 -3.57 -7.83
CA GLY A 282 22.67 -3.35 -6.40
C GLY A 282 23.89 -2.49 -6.15
N PHE A 283 23.87 -1.75 -5.04
CA PHE A 283 24.99 -0.92 -4.62
C PHE A 283 25.31 -1.18 -3.16
N LYS A 284 26.60 -1.34 -2.86
CA LYS A 284 27.08 -1.32 -1.50
C LYS A 284 27.32 0.14 -1.11
N HIS A 285 26.66 0.58 -0.05
CA HIS A 285 26.82 1.92 0.49
C HIS A 285 27.28 1.88 1.94
N ALA A 286 27.89 2.97 2.39
CA ALA A 286 28.34 3.15 3.76
C ALA A 286 27.34 3.90 4.65
N LEU A 287 26.12 4.18 4.14
CA LEU A 287 25.07 4.82 4.95
C LEU A 287 24.85 4.03 6.24
N ASP A 288 25.03 4.70 7.37
CA ASP A 288 24.79 4.13 8.68
C ASP A 288 23.31 4.26 9.06
N LEU A 289 22.92 3.67 10.19
CA LEU A 289 21.54 3.78 10.69
C LEU A 289 21.15 5.24 10.97
N THR A 290 22.12 6.10 11.30
CA THR A 290 21.90 7.51 11.62
C THR A 290 21.52 8.32 10.38
N ASP A 291 22.24 8.11 9.28
CA ASP A 291 22.01 8.73 7.98
C ASP A 291 20.67 8.27 7.42
N MET A 292 20.36 6.98 7.53
CA MET A 292 19.06 6.43 7.12
C MET A 292 17.90 7.04 7.94
N LYS A 293 18.09 7.25 9.24
CA LYS A 293 17.10 7.96 10.08
C LYS A 293 16.94 9.41 9.68
N LYS A 294 18.03 10.13 9.40
CA LYS A 294 17.97 11.52 8.92
C LYS A 294 17.23 11.62 7.60
N LEU A 295 17.53 10.74 6.64
CA LEU A 295 16.83 10.67 5.37
C LEU A 295 15.34 10.36 5.56
N SER A 296 15.01 9.44 6.48
CA SER A 296 13.62 9.14 6.84
C SER A 296 12.90 10.36 7.41
N THR A 297 13.51 11.06 8.36
CA THR A 297 12.91 12.28 8.95
C THR A 297 12.78 13.39 7.92
N SER A 298 13.73 13.53 7.00
CA SER A 298 13.65 14.53 5.94
C SER A 298 12.51 14.20 4.97
N ALA A 299 12.39 12.93 4.57
CA ALA A 299 11.27 12.44 3.76
C ALA A 299 9.91 12.60 4.47
N GLU A 300 9.83 12.37 5.79
CA GLU A 300 8.62 12.60 6.59
C GLU A 300 8.07 14.02 6.42
N HIS A 301 8.97 15.02 6.40
CA HIS A 301 8.64 16.44 6.30
C HIS A 301 8.49 16.94 4.86
N GLY A 302 8.72 16.07 3.87
CA GLY A 302 8.79 16.47 2.45
C GLY A 302 10.04 17.30 2.13
N ASP A 303 11.04 17.31 3.02
CA ASP A 303 12.33 17.95 2.79
C ASP A 303 13.25 16.95 2.08
N LEU A 304 13.23 16.99 0.75
CA LEU A 304 13.87 15.97 -0.09
C LEU A 304 15.19 16.47 -0.71
N ASP A 305 15.68 17.63 -0.30
CA ASP A 305 16.94 18.24 -0.79
C ASP A 305 18.18 17.38 -0.49
N ALA A 306 18.08 16.43 0.45
CA ALA A 306 19.16 15.50 0.78
C ALA A 306 19.41 14.45 -0.33
N ALA A 307 18.44 14.22 -1.21
CA ALA A 307 18.55 13.25 -2.29
C ALA A 307 18.94 13.93 -3.62
N LYS A 308 19.79 13.27 -4.41
CA LYS A 308 20.17 13.79 -5.74
C LYS A 308 19.07 13.62 -6.79
N GLU A 309 18.19 12.66 -6.58
CA GLU A 309 17.09 12.33 -7.49
C GLU A 309 15.94 11.78 -6.66
N VAL A 310 14.80 12.46 -6.70
CA VAL A 310 13.60 12.07 -5.96
C VAL A 310 12.52 11.75 -6.96
N ILE A 311 11.95 10.56 -6.85
CA ILE A 311 10.81 10.16 -7.67
C ILE A 311 9.58 10.27 -6.78
N GLU A 312 8.97 11.45 -6.83
CA GLU A 312 7.66 11.68 -6.21
C GLU A 312 6.58 11.21 -7.18
N ASP A 313 5.87 10.17 -6.78
CA ASP A 313 4.60 9.79 -7.39
C ASP A 313 3.53 9.99 -6.31
N ALA A 314 3.11 11.23 -6.11
CA ALA A 314 2.04 11.59 -5.16
C ALA A 314 0.64 11.17 -5.64
N ASN A 315 0.56 10.26 -6.62
CA ASN A 315 -0.69 9.65 -6.99
C ASN A 315 -1.07 8.65 -5.89
N VAL A 316 -2.09 9.00 -5.11
CA VAL A 316 -2.80 8.04 -4.28
C VAL A 316 -3.34 6.96 -5.21
N GLU A 317 -2.58 5.87 -5.34
CA GLU A 317 -3.02 4.70 -6.08
C GLU A 317 -4.13 4.05 -5.25
N ILE A 318 -5.38 4.43 -5.57
CA ILE A 318 -6.53 3.64 -5.16
C ILE A 318 -6.47 2.38 -6.02
N ILE A 319 -5.81 1.35 -5.50
CA ILE A 319 -5.63 0.08 -6.19
C ILE A 319 -7.02 -0.52 -6.39
N THR A 320 -7.54 -0.36 -7.60
CA THR A 320 -8.85 -0.85 -8.04
C THR A 320 -8.71 -1.85 -9.18
N ASP A 321 -7.60 -1.84 -9.91
CA ASP A 321 -7.48 -2.53 -11.21
C ASP A 321 -6.49 -3.71 -11.24
N GLU A 322 -5.84 -4.06 -10.13
CA GLU A 322 -5.21 -5.38 -10.05
C GLU A 322 -6.27 -6.38 -9.63
N GLU A 323 -6.70 -7.25 -10.56
CA GLU A 323 -7.42 -8.48 -10.19
C GLU A 323 -6.66 -9.08 -9.00
N PRO A 324 -7.33 -9.36 -7.86
CA PRO A 324 -6.71 -9.89 -6.65
C PRO A 324 -6.26 -11.34 -6.91
N ASN A 325 -5.21 -11.46 -7.71
CA ASN A 325 -4.45 -12.65 -7.99
C ASN A 325 -3.04 -12.50 -7.39
N GLU A 326 -2.90 -11.57 -6.43
CA GLU A 326 -1.90 -11.80 -5.39
C GLU A 326 -2.28 -13.13 -4.72
N PRO A 327 -1.34 -14.08 -4.56
CA PRO A 327 -1.52 -15.21 -3.67
C PRO A 327 -1.62 -14.67 -2.24
N GLY A 328 -2.80 -14.16 -1.89
CA GLY A 328 -3.11 -13.55 -0.62
C GLY A 328 -3.47 -14.65 0.38
N LEU A 329 -2.76 -14.61 1.51
CA LEU A 329 -2.96 -15.30 2.80
C LEU A 329 -2.13 -16.55 3.08
N ASP A 330 -1.74 -17.36 2.09
CA ASP A 330 -0.94 -18.57 2.40
C ASP A 330 0.47 -18.26 2.95
N GLU A 331 1.03 -17.08 2.66
CA GLU A 331 2.33 -16.65 3.23
C GLU A 331 2.22 -15.91 4.57
N VAL A 332 1.05 -15.36 4.91
CA VAL A 332 0.89 -14.57 6.16
C VAL A 332 0.60 -15.48 7.37
N ASP A 333 0.12 -16.71 7.14
CA ASP A 333 -0.40 -17.60 8.20
C ASP A 333 0.42 -18.88 8.46
N GLN A 334 1.59 -19.07 7.82
CA GLN A 334 2.49 -20.20 8.14
C GLN A 334 3.38 -19.97 9.38
N GLY A 335 3.12 -18.91 10.14
CA GLY A 335 3.69 -18.71 11.46
C GLY A 335 2.98 -19.57 12.52
N LYS A 336 3.22 -20.89 12.51
CA LYS A 336 3.09 -21.83 13.65
C LYS A 336 2.13 -21.38 14.76
N ALA A 337 0.83 -21.46 14.52
CA ALA A 337 -0.13 -21.64 15.60
C ALA A 337 -0.03 -23.11 16.05
N GLU A 338 0.92 -23.37 16.95
CA GLU A 338 1.01 -24.64 17.67
C GLU A 338 -0.29 -24.76 18.48
N GLN A 339 -1.21 -25.59 18.00
CA GLN A 339 -2.41 -25.97 18.73
C GLN A 339 -1.94 -26.69 19.99
N VAL A 340 -2.15 -26.06 21.15
CA VAL A 340 -2.17 -26.75 22.43
C VAL A 340 -3.43 -27.62 22.40
N GLU A 341 -3.25 -28.89 22.03
CA GLU A 341 -4.23 -29.92 22.32
C GLU A 341 -4.23 -30.14 23.84
N ASP A 342 -5.28 -29.68 24.51
CA ASP A 342 -5.60 -30.10 25.87
C ASP A 342 -6.02 -31.59 25.82
N GLU A 343 -5.09 -32.49 26.12
CA GLU A 343 -5.41 -33.86 26.51
C GLU A 343 -5.97 -33.87 27.93
N GLU A 344 -7.30 -34.06 28.05
CA GLU A 344 -7.95 -34.52 29.28
C GLU A 344 -7.45 -35.93 29.62
N ALA A 345 -6.55 -36.03 30.61
CA ALA A 345 -6.26 -37.28 31.30
C ALA A 345 -6.73 -37.17 32.76
N GLU A 346 -7.72 -38.00 33.11
CA GLU A 346 -8.13 -38.28 34.49
C GLU A 346 -6.98 -38.93 35.26
N GLU A 347 -6.49 -38.29 36.33
CA GLU A 347 -5.84 -39.00 37.44
C GLU A 347 -6.20 -38.38 38.80
N LYS A 348 -6.50 -39.27 39.75
CA LYS A 348 -6.90 -38.99 41.14
C LYS A 348 -5.69 -38.65 42.03
N PRO A 349 -5.91 -38.09 43.25
CA PRO A 349 -5.01 -37.13 43.87
C PRO A 349 -4.02 -37.78 44.85
N ASP A 350 -2.85 -37.16 45.01
CA ASP A 350 -2.08 -37.23 46.26
C ASP A 350 -1.28 -35.95 46.55
N ASP A 351 -1.70 -35.32 47.64
CA ASP A 351 -0.97 -34.66 48.73
C ASP A 351 0.28 -33.76 48.50
N LYS A 352 0.12 -32.52 48.98
CA LYS A 352 1.12 -31.57 49.53
C LYS A 352 2.23 -31.01 48.62
N LYS A 353 2.11 -29.71 48.30
CA LYS A 353 3.17 -28.71 48.61
C LYS A 353 2.70 -27.25 48.50
N LYS A 354 3.18 -26.49 49.50
CA LYS A 354 3.22 -25.04 49.74
C LYS A 354 2.94 -24.13 48.52
N GLY A 355 1.98 -23.23 48.70
CA GLY A 355 1.75 -22.10 47.79
C GLY A 355 2.85 -21.03 47.87
N PRO A 356 3.09 -20.29 46.79
CA PRO A 356 3.92 -19.09 46.79
C PRO A 356 3.12 -17.86 47.27
N ASP A 357 3.85 -16.93 47.90
CA ASP A 357 3.36 -15.64 48.39
C ASP A 357 2.76 -14.75 47.27
N PRO A 358 1.82 -13.86 47.60
CA PRO A 358 1.19 -12.97 46.63
C PRO A 358 2.16 -11.90 46.09
N GLU A 359 2.06 -11.73 44.78
CA GLU A 359 2.72 -10.72 43.95
C GLU A 359 2.32 -9.29 44.38
N PRO A 360 3.25 -8.31 44.44
CA PRO A 360 2.93 -6.94 44.83
C PRO A 360 2.20 -6.17 43.73
N GLU A 361 1.24 -5.35 44.15
CA GLU A 361 0.44 -4.47 43.27
C GLU A 361 1.30 -3.50 42.43
N PRO A 362 0.89 -3.18 41.19
CA PRO A 362 1.62 -2.25 40.33
C PRO A 362 1.45 -0.79 40.79
N GLU A 363 2.59 -0.10 40.88
CA GLU A 363 2.67 1.34 41.17
C GLU A 363 2.01 2.18 40.06
N LYS A 364 1.30 3.24 40.48
CA LYS A 364 0.66 4.23 39.60
C LYS A 364 1.70 4.97 38.74
N PRO A 365 1.41 5.27 37.47
CA PRO A 365 2.26 6.13 36.65
C PRO A 365 2.25 7.59 37.18
N PRO A 366 3.38 8.31 37.08
CA PRO A 366 3.47 9.70 37.52
C PRO A 366 2.69 10.65 36.61
N ALA A 367 2.23 11.74 37.22
CA ALA A 367 1.41 12.78 36.62
C ALA A 367 2.08 13.47 35.41
N GLY A 368 1.26 13.75 34.40
CA GLY A 368 1.64 14.27 33.11
C GLY A 368 2.37 15.62 33.10
N GLU A 369 3.29 15.71 32.14
CA GLU A 369 3.99 16.89 31.69
C GLU A 369 3.02 17.80 30.91
N LYS A 370 2.92 19.07 31.30
CA LYS A 370 2.02 20.04 30.66
C LYS A 370 2.67 20.55 29.37
N ALA A 371 1.94 20.43 28.27
CA ALA A 371 2.29 21.03 26.99
C ALA A 371 2.32 22.57 27.07
N ASP A 372 3.33 23.15 26.42
CA ASP A 372 3.59 24.59 26.30
C ASP A 372 2.52 25.29 25.42
N PRO A 373 1.76 26.27 25.93
CA PRO A 373 0.72 26.98 25.19
C PRO A 373 1.25 28.05 24.20
N SER A 374 2.57 28.10 23.91
CA SER A 374 3.16 29.16 23.06
C SER A 374 3.33 28.83 21.57
N ALA A 375 2.98 27.62 21.11
CA ALA A 375 3.09 27.26 19.69
C ALA A 375 1.97 27.90 18.84
N LYS A 376 2.31 28.89 18.01
CA LYS A 376 1.39 29.50 17.05
C LYS A 376 1.27 28.61 15.79
N PRO A 377 0.06 28.27 15.32
CA PRO A 377 -0.13 27.53 14.07
C PRO A 377 0.16 28.42 12.85
N GLU A 378 0.91 27.88 11.88
CA GLU A 378 1.09 28.49 10.55
C GLU A 378 -0.14 28.22 9.67
N PHE A 379 -0.74 29.27 9.11
CA PHE A 379 -1.87 29.18 8.18
C PHE A 379 -1.43 29.56 6.76
N LYS A 380 -1.80 28.75 5.75
CA LYS A 380 -1.59 29.04 4.33
C LYS A 380 -2.95 29.26 3.64
N GLY A 381 -3.07 30.32 2.83
CA GLY A 381 -4.25 30.63 2.01
C GLY A 381 -4.64 32.13 2.00
N LYS A 382 -5.50 32.57 1.07
CA LYS A 382 -5.95 33.98 0.96
C LYS A 382 -6.74 34.46 2.19
N ILE A 383 -7.37 33.55 2.94
CA ILE A 383 -7.97 33.83 4.27
C ILE A 383 -6.88 34.25 5.27
N ALA A 384 -5.70 33.62 5.22
CA ALA A 384 -4.55 34.06 6.00
C ALA A 384 -4.05 35.44 5.53
N THR A 385 -4.15 35.76 4.24
CA THR A 385 -3.80 37.11 3.72
C THR A 385 -4.76 38.20 4.19
N LEU A 386 -6.06 37.90 4.36
CA LEU A 386 -7.04 38.81 4.97
C LEU A 386 -6.80 38.97 6.48
N ALA A 387 -6.55 37.87 7.19
CA ALA A 387 -6.18 37.89 8.62
C ALA A 387 -4.82 38.58 8.89
N LEU A 388 -3.91 38.58 7.92
CA LEU A 388 -2.62 39.29 8.00
C LEU A 388 -2.74 40.79 7.69
N ARG A 389 -3.83 41.24 7.05
CA ARG A 389 -4.06 42.65 6.68
C ARG A 389 -4.89 43.43 7.71
N GLY A 390 -5.47 42.78 8.71
CA GLY A 390 -6.26 43.43 9.77
C GLY A 390 -6.55 42.49 10.92
N THR A 391 -6.91 43.07 12.07
CA THR A 391 -7.16 42.50 13.40
C THR A 391 -8.26 41.42 13.51
N VAL A 392 -8.66 40.81 12.40
CA VAL A 392 -9.82 39.92 12.34
C VAL A 392 -9.39 38.46 12.55
N HIS A 393 -10.07 37.79 13.47
CA HIS A 393 -9.81 36.38 13.76
C HIS A 393 -10.22 35.50 12.55
N PRO A 394 -9.40 34.52 12.12
CA PRO A 394 -9.71 33.68 10.95
C PRO A 394 -11.08 33.01 10.97
N GLN A 395 -11.57 32.64 12.17
CA GLN A 395 -12.91 32.07 12.34
C GLN A 395 -14.03 33.06 11.99
N GLN A 396 -13.88 34.35 12.31
CA GLN A 396 -14.89 35.37 11.97
C GLN A 396 -15.03 35.54 10.45
N ILE A 397 -13.94 35.33 9.70
CA ILE A 397 -13.95 35.34 8.23
C ILE A 397 -14.74 34.14 7.70
N VAL A 398 -14.55 32.95 8.27
CA VAL A 398 -15.31 31.74 7.91
C VAL A 398 -16.79 31.92 8.22
N ASP A 399 -17.14 32.35 9.42
CA ASP A 399 -18.53 32.54 9.85
C ASP A 399 -19.26 33.58 8.99
N THR A 400 -18.56 34.67 8.61
CA THR A 400 -19.12 35.70 7.72
C THR A 400 -19.29 35.20 6.29
N ALA A 401 -18.36 34.38 5.79
CA ALA A 401 -18.47 33.78 4.47
C ALA A 401 -19.64 32.77 4.40
N GLU A 402 -19.83 31.96 5.44
CA GLU A 402 -20.99 31.06 5.56
C GLU A 402 -22.31 31.83 5.66
N ALA A 403 -22.35 32.94 6.41
CA ALA A 403 -23.52 33.82 6.50
C ALA A 403 -23.91 34.45 5.14
N LEU A 404 -22.95 34.62 4.23
CA LEU A 404 -23.17 35.07 2.85
C LEU A 404 -23.53 33.93 1.87
N GLY A 405 -23.62 32.69 2.36
CA GLY A 405 -23.94 31.52 1.54
C GLY A 405 -22.75 30.94 0.79
N PHE A 406 -21.52 31.35 1.10
CA PHE A 406 -20.31 30.74 0.57
C PHE A 406 -19.95 29.51 1.40
N ARG A 407 -19.64 28.39 0.73
CA ARG A 407 -18.98 27.28 1.41
C ARG A 407 -17.53 27.70 1.66
N ALA A 408 -17.20 28.01 2.90
CA ALA A 408 -15.86 28.37 3.31
C ALA A 408 -15.43 27.51 4.51
N ASN A 409 -14.20 27.03 4.48
CA ASN A 409 -13.46 26.60 5.66
C ASN A 409 -12.12 27.35 5.70
N LEU A 410 -11.33 27.15 6.75
CA LEU A 410 -10.02 27.81 6.93
C LEU A 410 -9.04 27.61 5.75
N TYR A 411 -9.31 26.64 4.86
CA TYR A 411 -8.47 26.26 3.73
C TYR A 411 -9.14 26.49 2.36
N THR A 412 -10.34 27.07 2.32
CA THR A 412 -11.05 27.31 1.07
C THR A 412 -10.56 28.60 0.43
N GLU A 413 -10.14 28.54 -0.84
CA GLU A 413 -9.82 29.75 -1.61
C GLU A 413 -11.11 30.47 -2.02
N LEU A 414 -11.39 31.60 -1.37
CA LEU A 414 -12.40 32.55 -1.85
C LEU A 414 -11.90 33.20 -3.14
N SER A 415 -12.79 33.35 -4.13
CA SER A 415 -12.52 34.23 -5.26
C SER A 415 -12.33 35.68 -4.80
N GLU A 416 -11.65 36.50 -5.59
CA GLU A 416 -11.37 37.91 -5.23
C GLU A 416 -12.66 38.70 -4.95
N SER A 417 -13.71 38.47 -5.74
CA SER A 417 -15.03 39.07 -5.51
C SER A 417 -15.69 38.65 -4.19
N GLN A 418 -15.55 37.37 -3.80
CA GLN A 418 -16.11 36.85 -2.54
C GLN A 418 -15.32 37.38 -1.33
N ALA A 419 -14.00 37.47 -1.45
CA ALA A 419 -13.13 38.03 -0.43
C ALA A 419 -13.43 39.52 -0.17
N GLU A 420 -13.66 40.31 -1.22
CA GLU A 420 -14.09 41.72 -1.08
C GLU A 420 -15.46 41.86 -0.41
N GLU A 421 -16.40 40.97 -0.71
CA GLU A 421 -17.75 41.00 -0.13
C GLU A 421 -17.75 40.65 1.37
N VAL A 422 -17.00 39.62 1.76
CA VAL A 422 -16.76 39.26 3.17
C VAL A 422 -16.10 40.42 3.93
N TYR A 423 -15.10 41.07 3.33
CA TYR A 423 -14.42 42.21 3.95
C TYR A 423 -15.36 43.42 4.13
N ARG A 424 -16.21 43.73 3.14
CA ARG A 424 -17.24 44.79 3.25
C ARG A 424 -18.26 44.50 4.35
N MET A 425 -18.62 43.24 4.58
CA MET A 425 -19.52 42.86 5.67
C MET A 425 -18.89 43.07 7.04
N LEU A 426 -17.64 42.62 7.22
CA LEU A 426 -16.91 42.80 8.49
C LEU A 426 -16.71 44.29 8.83
N GLN A 427 -16.46 45.15 7.83
CA GLN A 427 -16.39 46.60 8.05
C GLN A 427 -17.72 47.21 8.53
N LYS A 428 -18.86 46.65 8.12
CA LYS A 428 -20.19 47.13 8.54
C LYS A 428 -20.55 46.71 9.96
N THR A 429 -20.05 45.57 10.43
CA THR A 429 -20.31 45.07 11.80
C THR A 429 -19.38 45.71 12.83
N GLY A 430 -18.32 46.40 12.40
CA GLY A 430 -17.33 47.02 13.29
C GLY A 430 -16.30 46.04 13.83
N ASP A 431 -16.20 44.85 13.22
CA ASP A 431 -15.31 43.76 13.63
C ASP A 431 -13.92 43.80 12.94
N VAL A 432 -13.57 44.90 12.25
CA VAL A 432 -12.30 45.09 11.50
C VAL A 432 -11.39 46.10 12.17
#